data_AF-A0A7S2E4Y6-F1
#
_entry.id   AF-A0A7S2E4Y6-F1
#
_cell.length_a   1.000
_cell.length_b   1.000
_cell.length_c   1.000
_cell.angle_alpha   90.00
_cell.angle_beta   90.00
_cell.angle_gamma   90.00
#
_symmetry.space_group_name_H-M   'P 1'
#
loop_
_entity.id
_entity.type
_entity.pdbx_description
1 polymer ?
#
loop_
_entity_poly.entity_id
_entity_poly.type
_entity_poly.pdbx_seq_one_letter_code
_entity_poly.pdbx_strand_id
1 'polypeptide(L)'
;MEVATRYKQESKRIILLPIYQAILNLLGQSDNSLQNIEDMITSDSNTERIHACFFFYRFLVAYIFGNYDVAACMLEQKRKTEERLVRKFAAFSTIDFWEGLVFFAMARKTKEQKWIHHIQVSLSNMENQTQSLPAHFRQRLLLFEAESANITGDIEKAAEKYELAVNAFDEYGYTNE
;
A
#
# COMPACT_ATOMS: atom_id res chain seq x y z
N MET A 1 -6.34 -2.07 -35.22
CA MET A 1 -4.99 -2.19 -34.63
C MET A 1 -4.53 -0.87 -34.00
N GLU A 2 -4.75 0.29 -34.63
CA GLU A 2 -4.44 1.62 -34.06
C GLU A 2 -5.21 1.97 -32.77
N VAL A 3 -6.48 1.60 -32.67
CA VAL A 3 -7.32 1.86 -31.48
C VAL A 3 -6.75 1.18 -30.23
N ALA A 4 -6.29 -0.07 -30.34
CA ALA A 4 -5.69 -0.80 -29.24
C ALA A 4 -4.35 -0.19 -28.79
N THR A 5 -3.55 0.30 -29.73
CA THR A 5 -2.28 0.99 -29.44
C THR A 5 -2.51 2.32 -28.72
N ARG A 6 -3.46 3.13 -29.21
CA ARG A 6 -3.86 4.40 -28.59
C ARG A 6 -4.37 4.18 -27.16
N TYR A 7 -5.25 3.21 -26.97
CA TYR A 7 -5.79 2.86 -25.65
C TYR A 7 -4.71 2.43 -24.65
N LYS A 8 -3.71 1.65 -25.11
CA LYS A 8 -2.57 1.24 -24.30
C LYS A 8 -1.70 2.44 -23.88
N GLN A 9 -1.55 3.44 -24.74
CA GLN A 9 -0.81 4.67 -24.43
C GLN A 9 -1.58 5.57 -23.47
N GLU A 10 -2.90 5.75 -23.66
CA GLU A 10 -3.78 6.51 -22.76
C GLU A 10 -3.82 5.89 -21.37
N SER A 11 -3.99 4.56 -21.26
CA SER A 11 -3.98 3.85 -19.99
C SER A 11 -2.65 4.04 -19.24
N LYS A 12 -1.51 3.98 -19.95
CA LYS A 12 -0.19 4.23 -19.36
C LYS A 12 -0.05 5.67 -18.88
N ARG A 13 -0.45 6.64 -19.70
CA ARG A 13 -0.41 8.06 -19.35
C ARG A 13 -1.24 8.34 -18.11
N ILE A 14 -2.45 7.79 -18.03
CA ILE A 14 -3.35 7.98 -16.89
C ILE A 14 -2.81 7.32 -15.62
N ILE A 15 -2.14 6.17 -15.70
CA ILE A 15 -1.51 5.53 -14.53
C ILE A 15 -0.25 6.30 -14.08
N LEU A 16 0.52 6.87 -15.02
CA LEU A 16 1.77 7.58 -14.73
C LEU A 16 1.54 9.02 -14.28
N LEU A 17 0.45 9.66 -14.68
CA LEU A 17 0.16 11.06 -14.35
C LEU A 17 0.11 11.33 -12.83
N PRO A 18 -0.57 10.51 -12.00
CA PRO A 18 -0.60 10.70 -10.55
C PRO A 18 0.78 10.53 -9.92
N ILE A 19 1.57 9.58 -10.42
CA ILE A 19 2.94 9.31 -9.95
C ILE A 19 3.83 10.51 -10.28
N TYR A 20 3.80 10.95 -11.54
CA TYR A 20 4.55 12.12 -12.00
C TYR A 20 4.17 13.37 -11.21
N GLN A 21 2.89 13.60 -10.98
CA GLN A 21 2.41 14.73 -10.18
C GLN A 21 2.83 14.63 -8.72
N ALA A 22 2.81 13.42 -8.13
CA ALA A 22 3.34 13.19 -6.79
C ALA A 22 4.84 13.50 -6.71
N ILE A 23 5.62 13.12 -7.73
CA ILE A 23 7.05 13.44 -7.85
C ILE A 23 7.26 14.96 -7.98
N LEU A 24 6.47 15.65 -8.81
CA LEU A 24 6.58 17.11 -8.94
C LEU A 24 6.25 17.81 -7.62
N ASN A 25 5.24 17.33 -6.89
CA ASN A 25 4.88 17.86 -5.58
C ASN A 25 5.99 17.60 -4.54
N LEU A 26 6.60 16.41 -4.57
CA LEU A 26 7.80 16.06 -3.78
C LEU A 26 8.98 17.01 -4.04
N LEU A 27 9.19 17.40 -5.30
CA LEU A 27 10.28 18.29 -5.70
C LEU A 27 9.97 19.77 -5.47
N GLY A 28 8.78 20.12 -4.99
CA GLY A 28 8.31 21.51 -4.89
C GLY A 28 8.21 22.20 -6.25
N GLN A 29 8.13 21.42 -7.35
CA GLN A 29 8.09 21.89 -8.73
C GLN A 29 6.66 22.07 -9.25
N SER A 30 5.68 21.93 -8.38
CA SER A 30 4.27 22.04 -8.74
C SER A 30 3.46 22.60 -7.59
N ASP A 31 2.64 23.59 -7.92
CA ASP A 31 1.57 24.11 -7.06
C ASP A 31 0.26 23.31 -7.20
N ASN A 32 0.21 22.36 -8.13
CA ASN A 32 -0.99 21.58 -8.41
C ASN A 32 -1.22 20.51 -7.32
N SER A 33 -2.42 20.53 -6.74
CA SER A 33 -2.89 19.44 -5.89
C SER A 33 -3.17 18.20 -6.73
N LEU A 34 -3.03 17.01 -6.13
CA LEU A 34 -3.41 15.75 -6.77
C LEU A 34 -4.91 15.70 -7.17
N GLN A 35 -5.72 16.62 -6.66
CA GLN A 35 -7.16 16.73 -6.88
C GLN A 35 -7.51 17.02 -8.35
N ASN A 36 -6.69 17.81 -9.05
CA ASN A 36 -6.91 18.13 -10.47
C ASN A 36 -6.84 16.88 -11.39
N ILE A 37 -6.21 15.80 -10.93
CA ILE A 37 -6.12 14.54 -11.66
C ILE A 37 -7.35 13.66 -11.42
N GLU A 38 -7.98 13.72 -10.24
CA GLU A 38 -9.23 12.99 -9.96
C GLU A 38 -10.35 13.43 -10.89
N ASP A 39 -10.47 14.74 -11.14
CA ASP A 39 -11.49 15.30 -12.03
C ASP A 39 -11.32 14.82 -13.49
N MET A 40 -10.09 14.60 -13.94
CA MET A 40 -9.81 14.07 -15.28
C MET A 40 -10.18 12.59 -15.45
N ILE A 41 -10.22 11.82 -14.36
CA ILE A 41 -10.39 10.36 -14.39
C ILE A 41 -11.87 9.96 -14.53
N THR A 42 -12.81 10.79 -14.08
CA THR A 42 -14.25 10.46 -13.93
C THR A 42 -15.05 10.24 -15.23
N SER A 43 -14.44 10.35 -16.41
CA SER A 43 -15.18 10.43 -17.70
C SER A 43 -15.26 9.14 -18.54
N ASP A 44 -14.64 8.01 -18.15
CA ASP A 44 -14.59 6.81 -19.02
C ASP A 44 -14.80 5.49 -18.28
N SER A 45 -15.45 4.51 -18.93
CA SER A 45 -15.86 3.17 -18.46
C SER A 45 -14.74 2.24 -17.95
N ASN A 46 -13.47 2.62 -18.11
CA ASN A 46 -12.31 1.96 -17.52
C ASN A 46 -11.89 2.59 -16.18
N THR A 47 -12.76 3.45 -15.62
CA THR A 47 -12.58 4.28 -14.42
C THR A 47 -12.11 3.46 -13.22
N GLU A 48 -12.66 2.28 -13.02
CA GLU A 48 -12.47 1.50 -11.79
C GLU A 48 -11.00 1.14 -11.51
N ARG A 49 -10.28 0.66 -12.54
CA ARG A 49 -8.86 0.33 -12.41
C ARG A 49 -8.02 1.58 -12.17
N ILE A 50 -8.37 2.66 -12.86
CA ILE A 50 -7.68 3.94 -12.74
C ILE A 50 -7.89 4.52 -11.34
N HIS A 51 -9.12 4.51 -10.82
CA HIS A 51 -9.44 4.91 -9.47
C HIS A 51 -8.68 4.06 -8.44
N ALA A 52 -8.60 2.74 -8.62
CA ALA A 52 -7.83 1.87 -7.73
C ALA A 52 -6.33 2.22 -7.73
N CYS A 53 -5.74 2.47 -8.90
CA CYS A 53 -4.35 2.93 -9.01
C CYS A 53 -4.15 4.30 -8.37
N PHE A 54 -5.05 5.24 -8.64
CA PHE A 54 -4.99 6.60 -8.10
C PHE A 54 -5.08 6.58 -6.56
N PHE A 55 -6.07 5.84 -6.04
CA PHE A 55 -6.23 5.59 -4.62
C PHE A 55 -4.94 5.03 -4.02
N PHE A 56 -4.37 3.98 -4.63
CA PHE A 56 -3.15 3.35 -4.13
C PHE A 56 -1.98 4.32 -4.06
N TYR A 57 -1.71 5.10 -5.11
CA TYR A 57 -0.59 6.04 -5.10
C TYR A 57 -0.80 7.18 -4.12
N ARG A 58 -2.00 7.75 -4.04
CA ARG A 58 -2.33 8.81 -3.08
C ARG A 58 -2.20 8.30 -1.64
N PHE A 59 -2.65 7.08 -1.39
CA PHE A 59 -2.51 6.39 -0.11
C PHE A 59 -1.03 6.13 0.24
N LEU A 60 -0.25 5.60 -0.71
CA LEU A 60 1.17 5.31 -0.54
C LEU A 60 1.96 6.58 -0.24
N VAL A 61 1.69 7.66 -0.97
CA VAL A 61 2.31 8.98 -0.74
C VAL A 61 1.96 9.49 0.66
N ALA A 62 0.70 9.41 1.08
CA ALA A 62 0.30 9.80 2.44
C ALA A 62 1.07 9.02 3.51
N TYR A 63 1.27 7.71 3.32
CA TYR A 63 2.08 6.89 4.23
C TYR A 63 3.55 7.30 4.24
N ILE A 64 4.21 7.41 3.07
CA ILE A 64 5.63 7.75 2.96
C ILE A 64 5.97 9.09 3.63
N PHE A 65 5.05 10.06 3.55
CA PHE A 65 5.22 11.37 4.18
C PHE A 65 4.79 11.44 5.64
N GLY A 66 4.43 10.31 6.26
CA GLY A 66 4.00 10.27 7.66
C GLY A 66 2.62 10.86 7.92
N ASN A 67 1.83 11.16 6.87
CA ASN A 67 0.46 11.63 6.96
C ASN A 67 -0.51 10.46 7.25
N TYR A 68 -0.26 9.74 8.33
CA TYR A 68 -0.95 8.48 8.65
C TYR A 68 -2.45 8.67 8.90
N ASP A 69 -2.89 9.82 9.42
CA ASP A 69 -4.34 10.09 9.61
C ASP A 69 -5.06 10.18 8.27
N VAL A 70 -4.42 10.79 7.27
CA VAL A 70 -4.96 10.89 5.90
C VAL A 70 -5.04 9.50 5.28
N ALA A 71 -3.95 8.72 5.40
CA ALA A 71 -3.91 7.35 4.91
C ALA A 71 -5.00 6.48 5.58
N ALA A 72 -5.16 6.59 6.90
CA ALA A 72 -6.17 5.87 7.67
C ALA A 72 -7.60 6.26 7.27
N CYS A 73 -7.88 7.55 7.08
CA CYS A 73 -9.16 8.04 6.59
C CYS A 73 -9.50 7.45 5.20
N MET A 74 -8.53 7.42 4.30
CA MET A 74 -8.69 6.79 2.98
C MET A 74 -9.03 5.30 3.08
N LEU A 75 -8.38 4.56 4.00
CA LEU A 75 -8.69 3.14 4.24
C LEU A 75 -10.10 2.94 4.81
N GLU A 76 -10.53 3.80 5.73
CA GLU A 76 -11.90 3.76 6.26
C GLU A 76 -12.94 4.06 5.17
N GLN A 77 -12.66 5.02 4.29
CA GLN A 77 -13.51 5.30 3.13
C GLN A 77 -13.57 4.10 2.19
N LYS A 78 -12.42 3.53 1.79
CA LYS A 78 -12.34 2.32 0.96
C LYS A 78 -13.18 1.16 1.55
N ARG A 79 -13.13 0.97 2.87
CA ARG A 79 -13.89 -0.09 3.55
C ARG A 79 -15.40 0.14 3.52
N LYS A 80 -15.85 1.40 3.63
CA LYS A 80 -17.27 1.76 3.59
C LYS A 80 -17.87 1.64 2.19
N THR A 81 -17.09 1.89 1.15
CA THR A 81 -17.58 1.87 -0.24
C THR A 81 -17.72 0.45 -0.80
N GLU A 82 -17.38 -0.60 -0.03
CA GLU A 82 -17.54 -2.01 -0.42
C GLU A 82 -17.02 -2.33 -1.83
N GLU A 83 -15.98 -1.61 -2.29
CA GLU A 83 -15.61 -1.70 -3.70
C GLU A 83 -14.98 -3.06 -4.00
N ARG A 84 -15.81 -3.95 -4.54
CA ARG A 84 -15.48 -5.16 -5.32
C ARG A 84 -14.30 -4.97 -6.28
N LEU A 85 -13.99 -3.72 -6.64
CA LEU A 85 -12.92 -3.27 -7.51
C LEU A 85 -11.53 -3.55 -6.95
N VAL A 86 -11.39 -3.45 -5.62
CA VAL A 86 -10.10 -3.50 -4.93
C VAL A 86 -9.69 -4.93 -4.54
N ARG A 87 -10.39 -5.97 -5.01
CA ARG A 87 -9.96 -7.38 -4.82
C ARG A 87 -9.54 -8.09 -6.11
N LYS A 88 -9.84 -7.53 -7.29
CA LYS A 88 -9.66 -8.21 -8.59
C LYS A 88 -8.27 -8.05 -9.25
N PHE A 89 -7.34 -7.32 -8.67
CA PHE A 89 -6.03 -7.01 -9.25
C PHE A 89 -4.89 -7.66 -8.46
N ALA A 90 -4.00 -8.36 -9.16
CA ALA A 90 -2.83 -9.01 -8.56
C ALA A 90 -1.89 -8.04 -7.79
N ALA A 91 -1.99 -6.72 -8.03
CA ALA A 91 -1.30 -5.69 -7.26
C ALA A 91 -1.76 -5.60 -5.77
N PHE A 92 -2.86 -6.26 -5.38
CA PHE A 92 -3.42 -6.15 -4.04
C PHE A 92 -2.57 -6.75 -2.93
N SER A 93 -1.73 -7.74 -3.20
CA SER A 93 -0.83 -8.27 -2.18
C SER A 93 0.21 -7.24 -1.70
N THR A 94 0.49 -6.23 -2.53
CA THR A 94 1.32 -5.08 -2.12
C THR A 94 0.49 -4.06 -1.35
N ILE A 95 -0.79 -3.88 -1.68
CA ILE A 95 -1.69 -2.98 -0.94
C ILE A 95 -1.90 -3.48 0.49
N ASP A 96 -2.17 -4.78 0.69
CA ASP A 96 -2.39 -5.36 2.02
C ASP A 96 -1.20 -5.10 2.97
N PHE A 97 0.02 -5.12 2.42
CA PHE A 97 1.24 -4.78 3.15
C PHE A 97 1.22 -3.33 3.64
N TRP A 98 1.02 -2.38 2.73
CA TRP A 98 0.99 -0.95 3.08
C TRP A 98 -0.18 -0.60 3.99
N GLU A 99 -1.34 -1.24 3.83
CA GLU A 99 -2.47 -1.10 4.74
C GLU A 99 -2.11 -1.53 6.16
N GLY A 100 -1.47 -2.69 6.31
CA GLY A 100 -0.99 -3.17 7.61
C GLY A 100 -0.06 -2.15 8.27
N LEU A 101 0.90 -1.59 7.52
CA LEU A 101 1.81 -0.57 8.05
C LEU A 101 1.09 0.69 8.55
N VAL A 102 0.04 1.13 7.86
CA VAL A 102 -0.82 2.23 8.35
C VAL A 102 -1.53 1.83 9.64
N PHE A 103 -2.06 0.61 9.74
CA PHE A 103 -2.69 0.15 10.99
C PHE A 103 -1.70 0.10 12.15
N PHE A 104 -0.46 -0.36 11.94
CA PHE A 104 0.61 -0.31 12.94
C PHE A 104 0.93 1.13 13.37
N ALA A 105 1.06 2.05 12.43
CA ALA A 105 1.29 3.47 12.72
C ALA A 105 0.15 4.08 13.54
N MET A 106 -1.10 3.81 13.15
CA MET A 106 -2.28 4.32 13.85
C MET A 106 -2.47 3.69 15.23
N ALA A 107 -2.22 2.39 15.38
CA ALA A 107 -2.27 1.71 16.67
C ALA A 107 -1.25 2.31 17.66
N ARG A 108 -0.02 2.60 17.22
CA ARG A 108 0.98 3.30 18.06
C ARG A 108 0.51 4.70 18.45
N LYS A 109 -0.07 5.44 17.50
CA LYS A 109 -0.46 6.83 17.69
C LYS A 109 -1.68 6.97 18.61
N THR A 110 -2.76 6.25 18.33
CA THR A 110 -4.06 6.46 18.98
C THR A 110 -4.37 5.42 20.05
N LYS A 111 -3.72 4.25 20.03
CA LYS A 111 -3.99 3.11 20.91
C LYS A 111 -5.44 2.60 20.84
N GLU A 112 -6.17 2.94 19.78
CA GLU A 112 -7.54 2.46 19.58
C GLU A 112 -7.55 0.98 19.20
N GLN A 113 -8.45 0.21 19.83
CA GLN A 113 -8.57 -1.23 19.61
C GLN A 113 -8.97 -1.61 18.18
N LYS A 114 -9.64 -0.72 17.45
CA LYS A 114 -9.99 -0.97 16.05
C LYS A 114 -8.77 -1.21 15.17
N TRP A 115 -7.66 -0.51 15.45
CA TRP A 115 -6.40 -0.68 14.69
C TRP A 115 -5.72 -2.01 15.03
N ILE A 116 -5.79 -2.43 16.30
CA ILE A 116 -5.30 -3.75 16.73
C ILE A 116 -6.07 -4.87 16.02
N HIS A 117 -7.39 -4.75 15.93
CA HIS A 117 -8.21 -5.71 15.18
C HIS A 117 -7.81 -5.76 13.69
N HIS A 118 -7.60 -4.61 13.05
CA HIS A 118 -7.14 -4.56 11.66
C HIS A 118 -5.74 -5.17 11.48
N ILE A 119 -4.82 -4.95 12.42
CA ILE A 119 -3.49 -5.60 12.42
C ILE A 119 -3.63 -7.13 12.44
N GLN A 120 -4.48 -7.68 13.30
CA GLN A 120 -4.68 -9.13 13.39
C GLN A 120 -5.20 -9.73 12.07
N VAL A 121 -6.15 -9.05 11.41
CA VAL A 121 -6.65 -9.47 10.10
C VAL A 121 -5.54 -9.39 9.04
N SER A 122 -4.75 -8.31 9.01
CA SER A 122 -3.64 -8.14 8.09
C SER A 122 -2.54 -9.19 8.29
N LEU A 123 -2.21 -9.54 9.54
CA LEU A 123 -1.27 -10.61 9.88
C LEU A 123 -1.76 -11.96 9.36
N SER A 124 -3.01 -12.33 9.65
CA SER A 124 -3.57 -13.61 9.19
C SER A 124 -3.60 -13.70 7.65
N ASN A 125 -3.93 -12.61 6.96
CA ASN A 125 -3.86 -12.56 5.50
C ASN A 125 -2.43 -12.73 4.97
N MET A 126 -1.45 -12.07 5.60
CA MET A 126 -0.03 -12.16 5.22
C MET A 126 0.54 -13.57 5.48
N GLU A 127 0.12 -14.23 6.56
CA GLU A 127 0.45 -15.63 6.85
C GLU A 127 -0.06 -16.56 5.74
N ASN A 128 -1.34 -16.42 5.35
CA ASN A 128 -1.93 -17.20 4.25
C ASN A 128 -1.23 -16.96 2.91
N GLN A 129 -0.86 -15.70 2.62
CA GLN A 129 -0.10 -15.34 1.42
C GLN A 129 1.31 -15.96 1.46
N THR A 130 1.97 -15.96 2.62
CA THR A 130 3.29 -16.55 2.82
C THR A 130 3.27 -18.06 2.66
N GLN A 131 2.23 -18.75 3.13
CA GLN A 131 2.09 -20.20 2.89
C GLN A 131 1.99 -20.53 1.39
N SER A 132 1.33 -19.66 0.62
CA SER A 132 1.14 -19.86 -0.82
C SER A 132 2.37 -19.49 -1.64
N LEU A 133 3.07 -18.40 -1.27
CA LEU A 133 4.22 -17.84 -1.99
C LEU A 133 5.31 -17.35 -1.02
N PRO A 134 6.03 -18.26 -0.33
CA PRO A 134 6.95 -17.91 0.75
C PRO A 134 8.01 -16.89 0.33
N ALA A 135 8.66 -17.10 -0.82
CA ALA A 135 9.72 -16.23 -1.33
C ALA A 135 9.28 -14.77 -1.54
N HIS A 136 7.98 -14.52 -1.72
CA HIS A 136 7.46 -13.18 -2.02
C HIS A 136 6.95 -12.44 -0.79
N PHE A 137 6.50 -13.17 0.23
CA PHE A 137 5.79 -12.58 1.38
C PHE A 137 6.50 -12.81 2.71
N ARG A 138 7.49 -13.71 2.79
CA ARG A 138 8.16 -14.04 4.06
C ARG A 138 8.74 -12.81 4.75
N GLN A 139 9.43 -11.96 4.01
CA GLN A 139 9.97 -10.71 4.56
C GLN A 139 8.87 -9.80 5.11
N ARG A 140 7.78 -9.62 4.35
CA ARG A 140 6.67 -8.75 4.75
C ARG A 140 5.99 -9.26 6.01
N LEU A 141 5.84 -10.59 6.12
CA LEU A 141 5.34 -11.23 7.34
C LEU A 141 6.27 -10.99 8.53
N LEU A 142 7.59 -11.18 8.36
CA LEU A 142 8.57 -10.92 9.42
C LEU A 142 8.51 -9.47 9.90
N LEU A 143 8.33 -8.51 8.98
CA LEU A 143 8.16 -7.10 9.34
C LEU A 143 6.88 -6.86 10.15
N PHE A 144 5.76 -7.50 9.78
CA PHE A 144 4.53 -7.40 10.57
C PHE A 144 4.67 -8.04 11.95
N GLU A 145 5.35 -9.18 12.06
CA GLU A 145 5.66 -9.81 13.35
C GLU A 145 6.52 -8.90 14.23
N ALA A 146 7.53 -8.23 13.65
CA ALA A 146 8.37 -7.25 14.33
C ALA A 146 7.56 -6.06 14.85
N GLU A 147 6.71 -5.49 13.99
CA GLU A 147 5.88 -4.35 14.36
C GLU A 147 4.81 -4.72 15.40
N SER A 148 4.30 -5.94 15.37
CA SER A 148 3.39 -6.43 16.40
C SER A 148 4.09 -6.58 17.75
N ALA A 149 5.31 -7.14 17.78
CA ALA A 149 6.10 -7.26 19.00
C ALA A 149 6.44 -5.89 19.59
N ASN A 150 6.80 -4.94 18.73
CA ASN A 150 7.07 -3.54 19.09
C ASN A 150 5.86 -2.88 19.76
N ILE A 151 4.66 -3.04 19.21
CA ILE A 151 3.42 -2.52 19.83
C ILE A 151 3.17 -3.11 21.21
N THR A 152 3.48 -4.40 21.41
CA THR A 152 3.31 -5.07 22.71
C THR A 152 4.42 -4.76 23.71
N GLY A 153 5.47 -4.04 23.30
CA GLY A 153 6.62 -3.70 24.15
C GLY A 153 7.67 -4.82 24.26
N ASP A 154 7.58 -5.87 23.45
CA ASP A 154 8.57 -6.96 23.39
C ASP A 154 9.70 -6.57 22.43
N ILE A 155 10.61 -5.73 22.94
CA ILE A 155 11.65 -5.08 22.14
C ILE A 155 12.68 -6.10 21.61
N GLU A 156 13.02 -7.12 22.40
CA GLU A 156 13.97 -8.16 22.00
C GLU A 156 13.43 -8.95 20.82
N LYS A 157 12.18 -9.42 20.91
CA LYS A 157 11.52 -10.12 19.80
C LYS A 157 11.33 -9.22 18.59
N ALA A 158 11.00 -7.95 18.79
CA ALA A 158 10.91 -7.01 17.68
C ALA A 158 12.25 -6.89 16.93
N ALA A 159 13.36 -6.72 17.66
CA ALA A 159 14.69 -6.62 17.10
C ALA A 159 15.10 -7.88 16.33
N GLU A 160 14.89 -9.07 16.90
CA GLU A 160 15.14 -10.35 16.23
C GLU A 160 14.38 -10.45 14.90
N LYS A 161 13.09 -10.08 14.90
CA LYS A 161 12.24 -10.16 13.71
C LYS A 161 12.63 -9.14 12.65
N TYR A 162 13.08 -7.94 13.04
CA TYR A 162 13.62 -6.97 12.09
C TYR A 162 14.89 -7.49 11.42
N GLU A 163 15.81 -8.08 12.18
CA GLU A 163 17.04 -8.66 11.64
C GLU A 163 16.74 -9.79 10.65
N LEU A 164 15.83 -10.70 11.01
CA LEU A 164 15.36 -11.74 10.11
C LEU A 164 14.70 -11.15 8.85
N ALA A 165 13.92 -10.09 8.97
CA ALA A 165 13.28 -9.45 7.82
C ALA A 165 14.31 -8.84 6.85
N VAL A 166 15.40 -8.25 7.36
CA VAL A 166 16.50 -7.71 6.55
C VAL A 166 17.22 -8.83 5.80
N ASN A 167 17.52 -9.93 6.49
CA ASN A 167 18.31 -11.05 5.94
C ASN A 167 17.49 -12.00 5.04
N ALA A 168 16.16 -11.95 5.10
CA ALA A 168 15.28 -12.83 4.32
C ALA A 168 15.42 -12.68 2.78
N PHE A 169 16.04 -11.61 2.28
CA PHE A 169 16.32 -11.46 0.84
C PHE A 169 17.41 -12.43 0.35
N ASP A 170 18.42 -12.69 1.18
CA ASP A 170 19.58 -13.50 0.81
C ASP A 170 19.22 -14.99 0.69
N GLU A 171 18.23 -15.44 1.47
CA GLU A 171 17.78 -16.85 1.49
C GLU A 171 17.18 -17.33 0.15
N TYR A 172 16.69 -16.41 -0.68
CA TYR A 172 16.08 -16.74 -1.98
C TYR A 172 16.89 -16.26 -3.19
N GLY A 173 18.10 -15.73 -2.96
CA GLY A 173 19.00 -15.28 -4.04
C GLY A 173 18.52 -14.03 -4.78
N TYR A 174 17.64 -13.22 -4.17
CA TYR A 174 17.29 -11.90 -4.68
C TYR A 174 18.32 -10.89 -4.20
N THR A 175 19.46 -10.78 -4.92
CA THR A 175 20.39 -9.68 -4.73
C THR A 175 19.72 -8.38 -5.16
N ASN A 176 19.70 -7.39 -4.26
CA ASN A 176 19.40 -6.00 -4.60
C ASN A 176 20.51 -5.48 -5.54
N GLU A 177 20.35 -5.65 -6.85
CA GLU A 177 21.06 -4.90 -7.88
C GLU A 177 20.07 -4.09 -8.73
#